data_AF-A0A519ZNP4-F1
#
_entry.id   AF-A0A519ZNP4-F1
#
_cell.length_a   1.000
_cell.length_b   1.000
_cell.length_c   1.000
_cell.angle_alpha   90.00
_cell.angle_beta   90.00
_cell.angle_gamma   90.00
#
_symmetry.space_group_name_H-M   'P 1'
#
loop_
_entity.id
_entity.type
_entity.pdbx_description
1 polymer ?
#
loop_
_entity_poly.entity_id
_entity_poly.type
_entity_poly.pdbx_seq_one_letter_code
_entity_poly.pdbx_strand_id
1 'polypeptide(L)'
;MKQRYYTSIATALAFGLLLLAGPGARAQAPAWQSALAVGTASGSTSDLITVAADGSGNVFVAGDFNGTLTLGSTTLASGGVQSTFLAKWSPATSTWLWALPVTRTGESFVSKLAVVGNAVYLAGFFSNTVTIGSQTLGSAGATDLYVAKLTDNGTSGSVNWAQRAGGAGLELGRSLAVQGSNVY
;
A
#
# COMPACT_ATOMS: atom_id res chain seq x y z
N MET A 1 60.76 -46.26 57.25
CA MET A 1 60.39 -45.37 56.12
C MET A 1 59.28 -44.42 56.59
N LYS A 2 59.68 -43.26 57.15
CA LYS A 2 59.34 -41.86 56.75
C LYS A 2 57.84 -41.58 56.56
N GLN A 3 57.18 -41.01 57.59
CA GLN A 3 56.85 -39.57 57.78
C GLN A 3 55.50 -39.17 57.14
N ARG A 4 54.47 -38.88 57.96
CA ARG A 4 53.94 -37.55 58.37
C ARG A 4 53.06 -36.86 57.31
N TYR A 5 51.88 -36.36 57.71
CA TYR A 5 51.43 -34.95 57.75
C TYR A 5 49.88 -34.83 57.73
N TYR A 6 49.40 -33.76 58.36
CA TYR A 6 48.04 -33.43 58.81
C TYR A 6 47.22 -32.62 57.78
N THR A 7 45.92 -32.39 58.11
CA THR A 7 45.06 -31.21 57.78
C THR A 7 44.64 -31.06 56.30
N SER A 8 43.49 -30.50 55.90
CA SER A 8 42.30 -29.88 56.50
C SER A 8 41.22 -29.70 55.41
N ILE A 9 39.95 -29.59 55.83
CA ILE A 9 38.85 -28.71 55.33
C ILE A 9 38.64 -28.56 53.79
N ALA A 10 37.43 -28.90 53.30
CA ALA A 10 36.46 -27.93 52.72
C ALA A 10 35.31 -28.60 51.95
N THR A 11 34.10 -28.39 52.49
CA THR A 11 32.79 -28.10 51.86
C THR A 11 32.58 -28.30 50.35
N ALA A 12 31.50 -29.01 50.00
CA ALA A 12 30.78 -28.84 48.72
C ALA A 12 29.26 -28.84 48.96
N LEU A 13 28.60 -27.72 48.59
CA LEU A 13 27.15 -27.56 48.50
C LEU A 13 26.57 -28.41 47.35
N ALA A 14 25.37 -28.96 47.56
CA ALA A 14 24.29 -28.95 46.56
C ALA A 14 22.98 -29.45 47.20
N PHE A 15 21.89 -28.69 47.06
CA PHE A 15 20.63 -29.09 46.43
C PHE A 15 19.44 -28.26 46.92
N GLY A 16 18.68 -27.74 45.95
CA GLY A 16 17.24 -27.53 46.12
C GLY A 16 16.76 -26.10 45.93
N LEU A 17 16.54 -25.68 44.68
CA LEU A 17 15.50 -24.69 44.39
C LEU A 17 14.69 -25.15 43.17
N LEU A 18 13.47 -25.59 43.45
CA LEU A 18 12.45 -25.93 42.46
C LEU A 18 11.72 -24.63 42.10
N LEU A 19 11.80 -24.21 40.84
CA LEU A 19 11.02 -23.08 40.30
C LEU A 19 10.13 -23.60 39.16
N LEU A 20 8.83 -23.76 39.44
CA LEU A 20 7.79 -23.77 38.43
C LEU A 20 7.44 -22.32 38.08
N ALA A 21 7.97 -21.83 36.97
CA ALA A 21 7.40 -20.69 36.25
C ALA A 21 6.99 -21.19 34.87
N GLY A 22 5.68 -21.36 34.66
CA GLY A 22 5.16 -21.66 33.33
C GLY A 22 5.50 -20.52 32.35
N PRO A 23 5.66 -20.80 31.06
CA PRO A 23 5.90 -19.75 30.08
C PRO A 23 4.67 -18.84 30.02
N GLY A 24 4.78 -17.65 30.62
CA GLY A 24 3.82 -16.58 30.39
C GLY A 24 3.81 -16.28 28.90
N ALA A 25 2.66 -16.47 28.25
CA ALA A 25 2.47 -16.04 26.87
C ALA A 25 2.59 -14.51 26.84
N ARG A 26 3.77 -14.01 26.47
CA ARG A 26 3.93 -12.59 26.13
C ARG A 26 3.48 -12.45 24.69
N ALA A 27 2.27 -11.91 24.48
CA ALA A 27 1.93 -11.35 23.18
C ALA A 27 2.93 -10.21 22.91
N GLN A 28 3.78 -10.39 21.91
CA GLN A 28 4.65 -9.30 21.46
C GLN A 28 3.75 -8.25 20.83
N ALA A 29 3.78 -7.02 21.34
CA ALA A 29 3.26 -5.89 20.58
C ALA A 29 4.03 -5.88 19.25
N PRO A 30 3.37 -5.87 18.08
CA PRO A 30 4.09 -5.82 16.81
C PRO A 30 5.04 -4.63 16.86
N ALA A 31 6.34 -4.90 16.69
CA ALA A 31 7.33 -3.84 16.57
C ALA A 31 7.02 -3.10 15.27
N TRP A 32 6.44 -1.91 15.36
CA TRP A 32 6.25 -1.02 14.22
C TRP A 32 7.61 -0.82 13.53
N GLN A 33 7.76 -1.30 12.29
CA GLN A 33 9.04 -1.26 11.57
C GLN A 33 9.37 0.15 11.06
N SER A 34 8.37 0.93 10.65
CA SER A 34 8.53 2.32 10.27
C SER A 34 7.18 3.06 10.23
N ALA A 35 7.23 4.37 10.38
CA ALA A 35 6.16 5.29 10.02
C ALA A 35 6.74 6.29 9.02
N LEU A 36 6.24 6.30 7.79
CA LEU A 36 6.70 7.18 6.74
C LEU A 36 5.55 8.08 6.29
N ALA A 37 5.79 9.39 6.25
CA ALA A 37 4.93 10.30 5.52
C ALA A 37 5.00 9.95 4.03
N VAL A 38 3.87 9.52 3.46
CA VAL A 38 3.78 9.04 2.06
C VAL A 38 4.26 10.09 1.05
N GLY A 39 4.22 11.38 1.39
CA GLY A 39 4.86 12.42 0.60
C GLY A 39 4.70 13.79 1.25
N THR A 40 5.26 14.81 0.61
CA THR A 40 4.96 16.20 0.94
C THR A 40 4.00 16.74 -0.13
N ALA A 41 2.78 17.06 0.29
CA ALA A 41 1.86 17.84 -0.54
C ALA A 41 2.20 19.32 -0.35
N SER A 42 2.78 19.95 -1.37
CA SER A 42 2.92 21.41 -1.39
C SER A 42 1.69 22.00 -2.07
N GLY A 43 0.81 22.65 -1.29
CA GLY A 43 -0.23 23.52 -1.81
C GLY A 43 -1.69 23.05 -1.70
N SER A 44 -2.00 21.85 -1.18
CA SER A 44 -3.38 21.39 -0.82
C SER A 44 -3.39 20.00 -0.17
N THR A 45 -4.58 19.46 0.12
CA THR A 45 -4.81 18.16 0.73
C THR A 45 -4.41 16.99 -0.18
N SER A 46 -3.94 15.91 0.44
CA SER A 46 -3.75 14.60 -0.19
C SER A 46 -4.27 13.53 0.74
N ASP A 47 -5.23 12.73 0.29
CA ASP A 47 -5.87 11.69 1.09
C ASP A 47 -5.50 10.31 0.53
N LEU A 48 -5.00 9.43 1.40
CA LEU A 48 -4.81 8.02 1.07
C LEU A 48 -6.10 7.25 1.30
N ILE A 49 -6.59 6.59 0.25
CA ILE A 49 -7.90 5.94 0.28
C ILE A 49 -7.76 4.41 0.27
N THR A 50 -6.75 3.88 -0.43
CA THR A 50 -6.57 2.44 -0.55
C THR A 50 -5.10 2.05 -0.67
N VAL A 51 -4.78 0.86 -0.17
CA VAL A 51 -3.44 0.27 -0.21
C VAL A 51 -3.53 -1.21 -0.57
N ALA A 52 -2.53 -1.71 -1.27
CA ALA A 52 -2.33 -3.13 -1.54
C ALA A 52 -0.83 -3.46 -1.50
N ALA A 53 -0.47 -4.72 -1.31
CA ALA A 53 0.93 -5.17 -1.36
C ALA A 53 1.11 -6.28 -2.39
N ASP A 54 2.26 -6.33 -3.03
CA ASP A 54 2.66 -7.48 -3.85
C ASP A 54 3.31 -8.58 -2.99
N GLY A 55 3.61 -9.73 -3.61
CA GLY A 55 4.26 -10.86 -2.94
C GLY A 55 5.70 -10.59 -2.49
N SER A 56 6.31 -9.49 -2.96
CA SER A 56 7.64 -9.03 -2.55
C SER A 56 7.58 -8.00 -1.42
N GLY A 57 6.38 -7.62 -0.97
CA GLY A 57 6.16 -6.63 0.08
C GLY A 57 6.25 -5.17 -0.40
N ASN A 58 6.31 -4.91 -1.71
CA ASN A 58 6.15 -3.53 -2.20
C ASN A 58 4.71 -3.08 -1.96
N VAL A 59 4.55 -1.81 -1.61
CA VAL A 59 3.27 -1.22 -1.23
C VAL A 59 2.78 -0.33 -2.36
N PHE A 60 1.57 -0.60 -2.84
CA PHE A 60 0.89 0.24 -3.81
C PHE A 60 -0.16 1.05 -3.07
N VAL A 61 -0.19 2.35 -3.33
CA VAL A 61 -1.13 3.28 -2.71
C VAL A 61 -1.89 4.04 -3.78
N ALA A 62 -3.16 4.30 -3.51
CA ALA A 62 -3.94 5.23 -4.31
C ALA A 62 -4.78 6.14 -3.42
N GLY A 63 -4.98 7.34 -3.91
CA GLY A 63 -5.62 8.42 -3.18
C GLY A 63 -5.93 9.60 -4.07
N ASP A 64 -6.45 10.66 -3.48
CA ASP A 64 -6.78 11.90 -4.18
C ASP A 64 -5.82 13.01 -3.75
N PHE A 65 -5.51 13.92 -4.67
CA PHE A 65 -4.65 15.06 -4.43
C PHE A 65 -5.12 16.29 -5.22
N ASN A 66 -4.91 17.47 -4.66
CA ASN A 66 -5.11 18.74 -5.36
C ASN A 66 -3.79 19.54 -5.41
N GLY A 67 -3.60 20.32 -6.47
CA GLY A 67 -2.33 21.02 -6.72
C GLY A 67 -1.25 20.06 -7.21
N THR A 68 -0.11 20.04 -6.50
CA THR A 68 1.06 19.21 -6.81
C THR A 68 1.32 18.18 -5.71
N LEU A 69 1.59 16.94 -6.09
CA LEU A 69 1.98 15.86 -5.18
C LEU A 69 3.39 15.38 -5.53
N THR A 70 4.32 15.47 -4.57
CA THR A 70 5.69 14.99 -4.76
C THR A 70 5.92 13.69 -3.98
N LEU A 71 6.29 12.65 -4.71
CA LEU A 71 6.57 11.29 -4.23
C LEU A 71 8.01 10.92 -4.62
N GLY A 72 8.95 11.17 -3.70
CA GLY A 72 10.39 11.02 -3.98
C GLY A 72 10.83 12.03 -5.04
N SER A 73 11.35 11.55 -6.17
CA SER A 73 11.72 12.39 -7.32
C SER A 73 10.58 12.60 -8.33
N THR A 74 9.43 11.96 -8.13
CA THR A 74 8.28 12.08 -9.04
C THR A 74 7.34 13.17 -8.56
N THR A 75 7.08 14.17 -9.39
CA THR A 75 6.07 15.20 -9.11
C THR A 75 4.88 15.03 -10.04
N LEU A 76 3.69 14.89 -9.45
CA LEU A 76 2.41 14.85 -10.16
C LEU A 76 1.71 16.21 -10.05
N ALA A 77 1.05 16.63 -11.12
CA ALA A 77 0.22 17.83 -11.15
C ALA A 77 -1.22 17.46 -11.49
N SER A 78 -2.16 17.98 -10.71
CA SER A 78 -3.60 17.70 -10.85
C SER A 78 -4.28 18.53 -11.96
N GLY A 79 -3.56 19.50 -12.54
CA GLY A 79 -4.08 20.33 -13.65
C GLY A 79 -5.15 21.35 -13.24
N GLY A 80 -5.26 21.66 -11.95
CA GLY A 80 -6.20 22.67 -11.41
C GLY A 80 -7.50 22.11 -10.86
N VAL A 81 -7.75 20.81 -11.03
CA VAL A 81 -8.88 20.08 -10.43
C VAL A 81 -8.30 18.97 -9.57
N GLN A 82 -8.91 18.63 -8.42
CA GLN A 82 -8.45 17.46 -7.65
C GLN A 82 -8.38 16.25 -8.59
N SER A 83 -7.40 15.39 -8.40
CA SER A 83 -7.12 14.22 -9.26
C SER A 83 -6.77 13.03 -8.38
N THR A 84 -6.88 11.83 -8.93
CA THR A 84 -6.48 10.61 -8.25
C THR A 84 -5.01 10.31 -8.59
N PHE A 85 -4.27 9.66 -7.70
CA PHE A 85 -2.94 9.13 -7.98
C PHE A 85 -2.87 7.63 -7.66
N LEU A 86 -1.97 6.94 -8.34
CA LEU A 86 -1.53 5.59 -8.02
C LEU A 86 0.01 5.58 -7.96
N ALA A 87 0.57 5.04 -6.89
CA ALA A 87 2.01 5.00 -6.71
C ALA A 87 2.48 3.69 -6.06
N LYS A 88 3.75 3.35 -6.29
CA LYS A 88 4.41 2.17 -5.73
C LYS A 88 5.59 2.59 -4.85
N TRP A 89 5.61 2.09 -3.63
CA TRP A 89 6.67 2.24 -2.64
C TRP A 89 7.38 0.92 -2.40
N SER A 90 8.71 0.96 -2.31
CA SER A 90 9.55 -0.17 -1.91
C SER A 90 10.04 0.04 -0.46
N PRO A 91 9.55 -0.76 0.50
CA PRO A 91 10.10 -0.75 1.86
C PRO A 91 11.58 -1.17 1.89
N ALA A 92 12.00 -2.06 1.00
CA ALA A 92 13.36 -2.60 0.95
C ALA A 92 14.40 -1.51 0.64
N THR A 93 14.06 -0.55 -0.21
CA THR A 93 14.93 0.58 -0.58
C THR A 93 14.53 1.89 0.08
N SER A 94 13.38 1.91 0.76
CA SER A 94 12.75 3.13 1.26
C SER A 94 12.61 4.22 0.19
N THR A 95 12.09 3.84 -0.99
CA THR A 95 11.89 4.77 -2.11
C THR A 95 10.56 4.56 -2.83
N TRP A 96 10.04 5.64 -3.41
CA TRP A 96 9.00 5.59 -4.43
C TRP A 96 9.60 5.07 -5.73
N LEU A 97 9.05 3.98 -6.25
CA LEU A 97 9.51 3.34 -7.49
C LEU A 97 8.91 4.01 -8.72
N TRP A 98 7.62 4.36 -8.64
CA TRP A 98 6.91 5.09 -9.67
C TRP A 98 5.60 5.67 -9.14
N ALA A 99 5.06 6.68 -9.83
CA ALA A 99 3.73 7.22 -9.59
C ALA A 99 3.09 7.67 -10.90
N LEU A 100 1.76 7.59 -10.97
CA LEU A 100 0.96 7.96 -12.13
C LEU A 100 -0.26 8.77 -11.68
N PRO A 101 -0.62 9.84 -12.41
CA PRO A 101 -1.87 10.54 -12.17
C PRO A 101 -3.03 9.85 -12.90
N VAL A 102 -4.21 9.99 -12.31
CA VAL A 102 -5.51 9.73 -12.92
C VAL A 102 -6.26 11.05 -12.91
N THR A 103 -6.31 11.70 -14.08
CA THR A 103 -6.83 13.06 -14.22
C THR A 103 -8.31 13.05 -14.56
N ARG A 104 -8.97 14.19 -14.32
CA ARG A 104 -10.43 14.31 -14.45
C ARG A 104 -10.89 15.69 -14.90
N THR A 105 -12.06 15.75 -15.51
CA THR A 105 -12.79 17.01 -15.82
C THR A 105 -14.05 17.19 -14.98
N GLY A 106 -14.52 16.13 -14.34
CA GLY A 106 -15.58 16.13 -13.33
C GLY A 106 -15.05 15.58 -12.01
N GLU A 107 -15.94 15.15 -11.13
CA GLU A 107 -15.58 14.40 -9.92
C GLU A 107 -14.96 13.05 -10.29
N SER A 108 -13.99 12.59 -9.52
CA SER A 108 -13.50 11.21 -9.59
C SER A 108 -12.83 10.89 -8.28
N PHE A 109 -13.09 9.68 -7.81
CA PHE A 109 -12.56 9.16 -6.57
C PHE A 109 -12.09 7.74 -6.84
N VAL A 110 -10.92 7.40 -6.31
CA VAL A 110 -10.51 5.99 -6.20
C VAL A 110 -11.31 5.32 -5.10
N SER A 111 -11.74 4.09 -5.34
CA SER A 111 -12.42 3.28 -4.32
C SER A 111 -11.58 2.10 -3.84
N LYS A 112 -10.89 1.41 -4.76
CA LYS A 112 -10.10 0.22 -4.44
C LYS A 112 -8.91 0.01 -5.37
N LEU A 113 -7.94 -0.69 -4.81
CA LEU A 113 -6.71 -1.13 -5.47
C LEU A 113 -6.50 -2.59 -5.14
N ALA A 114 -6.12 -3.39 -6.14
CA ALA A 114 -5.72 -4.77 -5.93
C ALA A 114 -4.53 -5.16 -6.82
N VAL A 115 -3.70 -6.07 -6.32
CA VAL A 115 -2.44 -6.47 -6.97
C VAL A 115 -2.35 -7.99 -7.01
N VAL A 116 -2.07 -8.55 -8.18
CA VAL A 116 -1.84 -9.99 -8.37
C VAL A 116 -0.68 -10.17 -9.35
N GLY A 117 0.46 -10.66 -8.85
CA GLY A 117 1.69 -10.70 -9.64
C GLY A 117 2.10 -9.28 -10.07
N ASN A 118 2.26 -9.06 -11.37
CA ASN A 118 2.52 -7.74 -11.95
C ASN A 118 1.24 -6.99 -12.36
N ALA A 119 0.06 -7.59 -12.22
CA ALA A 119 -1.19 -6.94 -12.57
C ALA A 119 -1.66 -6.07 -11.41
N VAL A 120 -1.92 -4.79 -11.71
CA VAL A 120 -2.48 -3.82 -10.79
C VAL A 120 -3.85 -3.40 -11.30
N TYR A 121 -4.87 -3.50 -10.46
CA TYR A 121 -6.23 -3.12 -10.78
C TYR A 121 -6.65 -1.93 -9.93
N LEU A 122 -7.10 -0.88 -10.60
CA LEU A 122 -7.59 0.33 -9.97
C LEU A 122 -9.07 0.49 -10.30
N ALA A 123 -9.90 0.72 -9.30
CA ALA A 123 -11.31 0.97 -9.48
C ALA A 123 -11.74 2.24 -8.73
N GLY A 124 -12.76 2.88 -9.27
CA GLY A 124 -13.33 4.10 -8.73
C GLY A 124 -14.61 4.48 -9.45
N PHE A 125 -15.07 5.69 -9.20
CA PHE A 125 -16.21 6.28 -9.89
C PHE A 125 -15.87 7.70 -10.31
N PHE A 126 -16.51 8.18 -11.37
CA PHE A 126 -16.20 9.46 -11.98
C PHE A 126 -17.43 10.09 -12.66
N SER A 127 -17.44 11.42 -12.76
CA SER A 127 -18.34 12.19 -13.61
C SER A 127 -17.57 12.88 -14.73
N ASN A 128 -18.28 13.28 -15.79
CA ASN A 128 -17.71 13.83 -17.03
C ASN A 128 -16.67 12.90 -17.65
N THR A 129 -15.37 13.15 -17.44
CA THR A 129 -14.30 12.29 -17.96
C THR A 129 -13.26 11.96 -16.91
N VAL A 130 -12.73 10.74 -17.00
CA VAL A 130 -11.51 10.29 -16.29
C VAL A 130 -10.48 9.82 -17.31
N THR A 131 -9.22 10.17 -17.09
CA THR A 131 -8.10 9.76 -17.94
C THR A 131 -7.06 9.01 -17.11
N ILE A 132 -6.73 7.80 -17.56
CA ILE A 132 -5.79 6.86 -16.91
C ILE A 132 -4.74 6.49 -17.95
N GLY A 133 -3.54 7.05 -17.83
CA GLY A 133 -2.54 6.97 -18.90
C GLY A 133 -3.04 7.62 -20.19
N SER A 134 -3.10 6.86 -21.28
CA SER A 134 -3.66 7.32 -22.57
C SER A 134 -5.15 7.01 -22.74
N GLN A 135 -5.79 6.34 -21.78
CA GLN A 135 -7.18 5.92 -21.87
C GLN A 135 -8.09 7.00 -21.26
N THR A 136 -8.99 7.57 -22.05
CA THR A 136 -9.99 8.53 -21.58
C THR A 136 -11.37 7.90 -21.65
N LEU A 137 -12.07 7.86 -20.51
CA LEU A 137 -13.44 7.37 -20.40
C LEU A 137 -14.37 8.57 -20.14
N GLY A 138 -15.55 8.55 -20.75
CA GLY A 138 -16.63 9.51 -20.48
C GLY A 138 -17.79 8.85 -19.74
N SER A 139 -18.34 9.50 -18.73
CA SER A 139 -19.55 9.05 -18.02
C SER A 139 -20.76 9.11 -18.96
N ALA A 140 -21.67 8.14 -18.87
CA ALA A 140 -22.96 8.12 -19.54
C ALA A 140 -24.09 8.74 -18.70
N GLY A 141 -23.81 9.07 -17.44
CA GLY A 141 -24.76 9.63 -16.50
C GLY A 141 -24.12 10.62 -15.52
N ALA A 142 -24.71 10.72 -14.33
CA ALA A 142 -24.20 11.61 -13.28
C ALA A 142 -22.83 11.13 -12.78
N THR A 143 -22.70 9.83 -12.49
CA THR A 143 -21.40 9.20 -12.18
C THR A 143 -21.41 7.74 -12.63
N ASP A 144 -20.33 7.31 -13.27
CA ASP A 144 -20.11 5.91 -13.67
C ASP A 144 -18.91 5.31 -12.93
N LEU A 145 -18.83 3.98 -12.93
CA LEU A 145 -17.65 3.26 -12.46
C LEU A 145 -16.57 3.22 -13.53
N TYR A 146 -15.32 3.19 -13.10
CA TYR A 146 -14.22 2.75 -13.94
C TYR A 146 -13.47 1.60 -13.28
N VAL A 147 -12.94 0.72 -14.12
CA VAL A 147 -11.91 -0.26 -13.76
C VAL A 147 -10.77 -0.11 -14.75
N ALA A 148 -9.54 -0.03 -14.26
CA ALA A 148 -8.35 -0.04 -15.08
C ALA A 148 -7.42 -1.17 -14.67
N LYS A 149 -6.77 -1.77 -15.66
CA LYS A 149 -5.68 -2.70 -15.46
C LYS A 149 -4.37 -2.08 -15.92
N LEU A 150 -3.38 -2.19 -15.06
CA LEU A 150 -2.01 -1.78 -15.31
C LEU A 150 -1.07 -2.99 -15.14
N THR A 151 0.07 -2.90 -15.81
CA THR A 151 1.22 -3.77 -15.60
C THR A 151 2.27 -3.00 -14.82
N ASP A 152 2.69 -3.55 -13.69
CA ASP A 152 3.86 -3.09 -12.95
C ASP A 152 5.13 -3.67 -13.58
N ASN A 153 5.96 -2.80 -14.14
CA ASN A 153 7.25 -3.14 -14.74
C ASN A 153 8.41 -3.01 -13.73
N GLY A 154 8.11 -2.91 -12.43
CA GLY A 154 9.08 -2.73 -11.36
C GLY A 154 9.32 -1.26 -11.05
N THR A 155 9.84 -0.49 -12.01
CA THR A 155 10.15 0.95 -11.87
C THR A 155 9.23 1.86 -12.69
N SER A 156 8.21 1.29 -13.32
CA SER A 156 7.15 2.04 -14.00
C SER A 156 5.86 1.24 -14.00
N GLY A 157 4.72 1.93 -14.04
CA GLY A 157 3.43 1.34 -14.35
C GLY A 157 3.05 1.62 -15.81
N SER A 158 2.41 0.66 -16.49
CA SER A 158 1.87 0.84 -17.83
C SER A 158 0.40 0.47 -17.86
N VAL A 159 -0.45 1.37 -18.33
CA VAL A 159 -1.90 1.12 -18.43
C VAL A 159 -2.16 0.20 -19.62
N ASN A 160 -2.74 -0.97 -19.37
CA ASN A 160 -3.13 -1.92 -20.41
C ASN A 160 -4.49 -1.57 -21.01
N TRP A 161 -5.48 -1.32 -20.14
CA TRP A 161 -6.83 -0.95 -20.53
C TRP A 161 -7.54 -0.22 -19.39
N ALA A 162 -8.57 0.54 -19.74
CA ALA A 162 -9.55 1.10 -18.82
C ALA A 162 -10.96 0.86 -19.39
N GLN A 163 -11.92 0.55 -18.53
CA GLN A 163 -13.30 0.26 -18.89
C GLN A 163 -14.24 1.00 -17.95
N ARG A 164 -15.35 1.47 -18.52
CA ARG A 164 -16.46 2.08 -17.79
C ARG A 164 -17.56 1.07 -17.55
N ALA A 165 -18.19 1.13 -16.39
CA ALA A 165 -19.44 0.42 -16.11
C ALA A 165 -20.43 1.37 -15.43
N GLY A 166 -21.63 1.51 -15.97
CA GLY A 166 -22.63 2.44 -15.47
C GLY A 166 -23.68 2.80 -16.52
N GLY A 167 -24.68 3.58 -16.12
CA GLY A 167 -25.85 3.94 -16.92
C GLY A 167 -26.13 5.44 -16.88
N ALA A 168 -27.39 5.84 -17.06
CA ALA A 168 -27.76 7.26 -16.98
C ALA A 168 -27.82 7.80 -15.54
N GLY A 169 -27.52 6.95 -14.54
CA GLY A 169 -27.76 7.19 -13.12
C GLY A 169 -26.53 7.60 -12.33
N LEU A 170 -26.60 7.34 -11.01
CA LEU A 170 -25.49 7.46 -10.07
C LEU A 170 -25.02 6.05 -9.72
N GLU A 171 -23.84 5.66 -10.20
CA GLU A 171 -23.22 4.39 -9.84
C GLU A 171 -22.02 4.58 -8.89
N LEU A 172 -22.09 3.94 -7.71
CA LEU A 172 -21.05 3.99 -6.68
C LEU A 172 -20.42 2.60 -6.48
N GLY A 173 -19.20 2.42 -6.97
CA GLY A 173 -18.45 1.16 -6.89
C GLY A 173 -17.66 1.14 -5.60
N ARG A 174 -18.15 0.40 -4.60
CA ARG A 174 -17.60 0.45 -3.24
C ARG A 174 -16.45 -0.52 -3.00
N SER A 175 -16.37 -1.58 -3.79
CA SER A 175 -15.39 -2.66 -3.64
C SER A 175 -14.97 -3.24 -4.98
N LEU A 176 -13.79 -3.86 -5.00
CA LEU A 176 -13.24 -4.65 -6.10
C LEU A 176 -12.52 -5.86 -5.48
N ALA A 177 -12.71 -7.04 -6.03
CA ALA A 177 -11.96 -8.24 -5.67
C ALA A 177 -11.31 -8.86 -6.92
N VAL A 178 -10.17 -9.53 -6.73
CA VAL A 178 -9.45 -10.18 -7.83
C VAL A 178 -9.07 -11.60 -7.45
N GLN A 179 -9.22 -12.50 -8.40
CA GLN A 179 -8.76 -13.88 -8.31
C GLN A 179 -8.06 -14.25 -9.63
N GLY A 180 -6.73 -14.37 -9.59
CA GLY A 180 -5.93 -14.59 -10.79
C GLY A 180 -6.10 -13.43 -11.80
N SER A 181 -6.61 -13.74 -12.99
CA SER A 181 -6.91 -12.75 -14.03
C SER A 181 -8.32 -12.16 -13.96
N ASN A 182 -9.19 -12.67 -13.08
CA ASN A 182 -10.57 -12.25 -12.98
C ASN A 182 -10.71 -11.09 -11.99
N VAL A 183 -11.57 -10.13 -12.35
CA VAL A 183 -11.93 -8.97 -11.55
C VAL A 183 -13.43 -9.04 -11.27
N TYR A 184 -13.81 -8.88 -10.00
CA TYR A 184 -15.18 -8.95 -9.49
C TYR A 184 -15.54 -7.66 -8.77
#